data_AF-A0A558AG03-F1
#
_entry.id   AF-A0A558AG03-F1
#
_cell.length_a   1.000
_cell.length_b   1.000
_cell.length_c   1.000
_cell.angle_alpha   90.00
_cell.angle_beta   90.00
_cell.angle_gamma   90.00
#
_symmetry.space_group_name_H-M   'P 1'
#
loop_
_entity.id
_entity.type
_entity.pdbx_description
1 polymer ?
#
loop_
_entity_poly.entity_id
_entity_poly.type
_entity_poly.pdbx_seq_one_letter_code
_entity_poly.pdbx_strand_id
1 'polypeptide(L)'
;MPTALWTGRHAVEEEVSADIARTLGNELGLAAAPAAMTLSAASTGVPAGSLLPPRERFSGMPAPTHCFVYVDAPTPRPFELRAAIMSGRTAIRRALGLGTLLYAVPLSLPAPARVALGRAGGSGPTPFEGDPVVAGRLNADAQLVENANALAATTAGQRKQIISAPGVTYDRTWAVERLLAIEPLPQGPVLLVRTLHRATTRGWTLRAAAVLDLATRVETALRTVRA
;
A
#
# COMPACT_ATOMS: atom_id res chain seq x y z
N MET A 1 -21.40 6.97 -11.47
CA MET A 1 -20.51 6.15 -10.62
C MET A 1 -19.06 6.48 -10.95
N PRO A 2 -18.19 6.71 -9.96
CA PRO A 2 -16.77 6.94 -10.22
C PRO A 2 -16.17 5.66 -10.81
N THR A 3 -15.94 5.69 -12.12
CA THR A 3 -15.29 4.60 -12.84
C THR A 3 -13.85 4.51 -12.34
N ALA A 4 -13.52 3.42 -11.64
CA ALA A 4 -12.15 2.95 -11.48
C ALA A 4 -11.55 2.79 -12.88
N LEU A 5 -10.87 3.84 -13.36
CA LEU A 5 -10.08 3.79 -14.58
C LEU A 5 -8.84 2.98 -14.25
N TRP A 6 -9.03 1.67 -14.28
CA TRP A 6 -7.97 0.68 -14.25
C TRP A 6 -7.50 0.40 -15.67
N THR A 7 -6.20 0.18 -15.81
CA THR A 7 -5.50 -0.15 -17.06
C THR A 7 -5.21 -1.65 -17.21
N GLY A 8 -5.56 -2.48 -16.22
CA GLY A 8 -5.48 -3.92 -16.40
C GLY A 8 -6.64 -4.43 -17.25
N ARG A 9 -6.35 -5.48 -18.01
CA ARG A 9 -7.16 -5.90 -19.15
C ARG A 9 -8.04 -7.11 -18.83
N HIS A 10 -8.08 -7.52 -17.56
CA HIS A 10 -8.42 -8.88 -17.16
C HIS A 10 -9.56 -8.91 -16.14
N ALA A 11 -10.55 -9.77 -16.37
CA ALA A 11 -11.78 -9.83 -15.59
C ALA A 11 -11.82 -11.02 -14.62
N VAL A 12 -10.71 -11.74 -14.46
CA VAL A 12 -10.62 -12.99 -13.70
C VAL A 12 -9.57 -12.86 -12.60
N GLU A 13 -9.87 -13.40 -11.41
CA GLU A 13 -9.07 -13.23 -10.20
C GLU A 13 -7.66 -13.83 -10.32
N GLU A 14 -7.53 -14.97 -10.99
CA GLU A 14 -6.26 -15.66 -11.19
C GLU A 14 -5.30 -14.83 -12.07
N GLU A 15 -5.83 -14.20 -13.12
CA GLU A 15 -5.04 -13.33 -14.01
C GLU A 15 -4.54 -12.09 -13.26
N VAL A 16 -5.39 -11.50 -12.41
CA VAL A 16 -5.01 -10.35 -11.56
C VAL A 16 -3.94 -10.74 -10.55
N SER A 17 -4.08 -11.90 -9.90
CA SER A 17 -3.08 -12.42 -8.95
C SER A 17 -1.72 -12.63 -9.64
N ALA A 18 -1.72 -13.28 -10.81
CA ALA A 18 -0.52 -13.49 -11.61
C ALA A 18 0.11 -12.17 -12.09
N ASP A 19 -0.70 -11.18 -12.47
CA ASP A 19 -0.23 -9.86 -12.89
C ASP A 19 0.44 -9.09 -11.73
N ILE A 20 -0.13 -9.16 -10.52
CA ILE A 20 0.48 -8.59 -9.31
C ILE A 20 1.80 -9.26 -9.00
N ALA A 21 1.85 -10.59 -8.98
CA ALA A 21 3.08 -11.34 -8.73
C ALA A 21 4.16 -11.00 -9.78
N ARG A 22 3.81 -10.97 -11.06
CA ARG A 22 4.74 -10.61 -12.14
C ARG A 22 5.24 -9.17 -12.00
N THR A 23 4.36 -8.24 -11.62
CA THR A 23 4.73 -6.84 -11.44
C THR A 23 5.69 -6.67 -10.27
N LEU A 24 5.44 -7.35 -9.14
CA LEU A 24 6.39 -7.40 -8.03
C LEU A 24 7.73 -7.99 -8.45
N GLY A 25 7.71 -9.11 -9.17
CA GLY A 25 8.92 -9.75 -9.69
C GLY A 25 9.75 -8.77 -10.54
N ASN A 26 9.10 -8.04 -11.43
CA ASN A 26 9.75 -7.05 -12.28
C ASN A 26 10.28 -5.84 -11.48
N GLU A 27 9.49 -5.28 -10.56
CA GLU A 27 9.89 -4.13 -9.74
C GLU A 27 11.07 -4.44 -8.83
N LEU A 28 11.15 -5.67 -8.33
CA LEU A 28 12.15 -6.12 -7.37
C LEU A 28 13.32 -6.86 -8.04
N GLY A 29 13.30 -7.04 -9.37
CA GLY A 29 14.34 -7.76 -10.10
C GLY A 29 14.45 -9.24 -9.69
N LEU A 30 13.34 -9.88 -9.35
CA LEU A 30 13.31 -11.28 -8.91
C LEU A 30 13.47 -12.23 -10.10
N ALA A 31 14.19 -13.33 -9.88
CA ALA A 31 14.33 -14.41 -10.87
C ALA A 31 13.00 -15.13 -11.16
N ALA A 32 12.08 -15.13 -10.20
CA ALA A 32 10.74 -15.70 -10.32
C ALA A 32 9.73 -14.80 -9.61
N ALA A 33 8.48 -14.83 -10.08
CA ALA A 33 7.39 -14.13 -9.42
C ALA A 33 7.14 -14.73 -8.01
N PRO A 34 6.87 -13.89 -6.99
CA PRO A 34 6.57 -14.36 -5.64
C PRO A 34 5.24 -15.12 -5.59
N ALA A 35 5.08 -15.95 -4.56
CA ALA A 35 3.85 -16.70 -4.35
C ALA A 35 2.70 -15.74 -4.05
N ALA A 36 1.57 -15.92 -4.75
CA ALA A 36 0.37 -15.12 -4.56
C ALA A 36 -0.85 -16.03 -4.40
N MET A 37 -1.77 -15.62 -3.54
CA MET A 37 -3.06 -16.28 -3.36
C MET A 37 -4.20 -15.28 -3.32
N THR A 38 -5.37 -15.74 -3.73
CA THR A 38 -6.59 -14.92 -3.71
C THR A 38 -7.49 -15.34 -2.56
N LEU A 39 -8.05 -14.37 -1.85
CA LEU A 39 -9.15 -14.56 -0.91
C LEU A 39 -10.38 -13.80 -1.38
N SER A 40 -11.56 -14.40 -1.20
CA SER A 40 -12.83 -13.77 -1.57
C SER A 40 -13.08 -12.48 -0.77
N ALA A 41 -13.82 -11.54 -1.35
CA ALA A 41 -14.20 -10.31 -0.63
C ALA A 41 -15.05 -10.55 0.63
N ALA A 42 -15.70 -11.70 0.75
CA ALA A 42 -16.44 -12.10 1.94
C ALA A 42 -15.54 -12.62 3.07
N SER A 43 -14.30 -13.01 2.78
CA SER A 43 -13.37 -13.48 3.80
C SER A 43 -13.05 -12.38 4.81
N THR A 44 -13.08 -12.73 6.09
CA THR A 44 -12.55 -11.91 7.19
C THR A 44 -11.20 -12.42 7.69
N GLY A 45 -10.70 -13.52 7.12
CA GLY A 45 -9.44 -14.13 7.48
C GLY A 45 -8.24 -13.42 6.87
N VAL A 46 -7.08 -13.73 7.44
CA VAL A 46 -5.76 -13.51 6.83
C VAL A 46 -5.08 -14.87 6.68
N PRO A 47 -4.13 -15.04 5.75
CA PRO A 47 -3.31 -16.24 5.70
C PRO A 47 -2.71 -16.55 7.08
N ALA A 48 -2.61 -17.84 7.44
CA ALA A 48 -2.04 -18.25 8.71
C ALA A 48 -0.60 -17.72 8.84
N GLY A 49 -0.28 -17.09 9.97
CA GLY A 49 1.04 -16.50 10.21
C GLY A 49 1.24 -15.09 9.62
N SER A 50 0.24 -14.52 8.95
CA SER A 50 0.33 -13.18 8.35
C SER A 50 0.58 -12.09 9.39
N LEU A 51 1.51 -11.19 9.08
CA LEU A 51 1.81 -9.97 9.86
C LEU A 51 0.82 -8.84 9.57
N LEU A 52 -0.02 -8.98 8.56
CA LEU A 52 -0.99 -7.98 8.16
C LEU A 52 -2.17 -7.94 9.15
N PRO A 53 -2.66 -6.74 9.53
CA PRO A 53 -3.79 -6.64 10.42
C PRO A 53 -5.06 -7.28 9.81
N PRO A 54 -5.95 -7.83 10.65
CA PRO A 54 -7.26 -8.32 10.23
C PRO A 54 -8.05 -7.28 9.45
N ARG A 55 -9.02 -7.74 8.68
CA ARG A 55 -9.75 -6.89 7.75
C ARG A 55 -10.84 -6.09 8.46
N GLU A 56 -10.88 -4.78 8.21
CA GLU A 56 -11.99 -3.93 8.63
C GLU A 56 -13.27 -4.32 7.87
N ARG A 57 -14.36 -4.58 8.60
CA ARG A 57 -15.65 -5.03 8.04
C ARG A 57 -16.39 -3.94 7.27
N PHE A 58 -16.08 -2.68 7.52
CA PHE A 58 -16.76 -1.53 6.95
C PHE A 58 -15.79 -0.66 6.18
N SER A 59 -15.85 -0.73 4.86
CA SER A 59 -15.27 0.31 4.03
C SER A 59 -16.43 0.96 3.30
N GLY A 60 -16.65 2.26 3.49
CA GLY A 60 -17.55 3.08 2.67
C GLY A 60 -17.04 3.23 1.23
N MET A 61 -16.53 2.14 0.66
CA MET A 61 -15.88 2.10 -0.63
C MET A 61 -16.94 2.26 -1.72
N PRO A 62 -16.77 3.24 -2.63
CA PRO A 62 -17.76 3.52 -3.66
C PRO A 62 -17.84 2.42 -4.74
N ALA A 63 -16.93 1.44 -4.74
CA ALA A 63 -17.03 0.23 -5.54
C ALA A 63 -16.82 -1.03 -4.67
N PRO A 64 -17.63 -2.09 -4.87
CA PRO A 64 -17.49 -3.35 -4.13
C PRO A 64 -16.09 -3.94 -4.33
N THR A 65 -15.45 -4.39 -3.25
CA THR A 65 -14.26 -5.24 -3.37
C THR A 65 -14.69 -6.58 -3.97
N HIS A 66 -13.98 -7.03 -5.00
CA HIS A 66 -14.18 -8.31 -5.68
C HIS A 66 -13.42 -9.44 -4.96
N CYS A 67 -12.13 -9.24 -4.74
CA CYS A 67 -11.26 -10.17 -4.02
C CYS A 67 -10.06 -9.43 -3.40
N PHE A 68 -9.24 -10.17 -2.66
CA PHE A 68 -7.96 -9.72 -2.13
C PHE A 68 -6.86 -10.63 -2.66
N VAL A 69 -5.77 -10.04 -3.14
CA VAL A 69 -4.55 -10.79 -3.48
C VAL A 69 -3.55 -10.60 -2.35
N TYR A 70 -3.09 -11.73 -1.80
CA TYR A 70 -2.03 -11.77 -0.81
C TYR A 70 -0.76 -12.29 -1.47
N VAL A 71 0.36 -11.62 -1.21
CA VAL A 71 1.69 -12.04 -1.63
C VAL A 71 2.55 -12.15 -0.40
N ASP A 72 3.30 -13.23 -0.31
CA ASP A 72 4.37 -13.43 0.67
C ASP A 72 5.68 -13.64 -0.10
N ALA A 73 6.67 -12.81 0.19
CA ALA A 73 7.94 -12.77 -0.52
C ALA A 73 9.11 -12.71 0.47
N PRO A 74 9.97 -13.75 0.54
CA PRO A 74 11.11 -13.76 1.44
C PRO A 74 12.32 -12.94 0.91
N THR A 75 12.35 -12.62 -0.39
CA THR A 75 13.47 -11.97 -1.08
C THR A 75 13.00 -10.77 -1.92
N PRO A 76 13.81 -9.70 -2.09
CA PRO A 76 15.18 -9.52 -1.58
C PRO A 76 15.22 -9.23 -0.07
N ARG A 77 14.07 -8.88 0.50
CA ARG A 77 13.81 -8.70 1.93
C ARG A 77 12.43 -9.29 2.20
N PRO A 78 12.20 -9.95 3.35
CA PRO A 78 10.88 -10.44 3.70
C PRO A 78 9.83 -9.33 3.70
N PHE A 79 8.70 -9.55 3.03
CA PHE A 79 7.51 -8.70 3.14
C PHE A 79 6.25 -9.47 2.76
N GLU A 80 5.13 -8.99 3.30
CA GLU A 80 3.79 -9.37 2.85
C GLU A 80 3.11 -8.19 2.17
N LEU A 81 2.28 -8.46 1.17
CA LEU A 81 1.40 -7.50 0.52
C LEU A 81 -0.03 -8.03 0.50
N ARG A 82 -0.99 -7.20 0.90
CA ARG A 82 -2.41 -7.36 0.59
C ARG A 82 -2.86 -6.28 -0.38
N ALA A 83 -3.30 -6.69 -1.56
CA ALA A 83 -3.92 -5.84 -2.57
C ALA A 83 -5.43 -6.05 -2.58
N ALA A 84 -6.20 -4.98 -2.43
CA ALA A 84 -7.65 -5.01 -2.62
C ALA A 84 -7.97 -4.91 -4.11
N ILE A 85 -8.78 -5.83 -4.64
CA ILE A 85 -9.24 -5.80 -6.04
C ILE A 85 -10.68 -5.31 -6.06
N MET A 86 -10.94 -4.21 -6.73
CA MET A 86 -12.24 -3.55 -6.79
C MET A 86 -13.00 -3.93 -8.04
N SER A 87 -14.32 -4.07 -7.97
CA SER A 87 -15.15 -4.22 -9.16
C SER A 87 -15.17 -2.91 -9.95
N GLY A 88 -14.94 -2.98 -11.25
CA GLY A 88 -14.98 -1.85 -12.18
C GLY A 88 -15.81 -2.14 -13.43
N ARG A 89 -16.06 -1.08 -14.22
CA ARG A 89 -16.64 -1.19 -15.56
C ARG A 89 -15.78 -0.39 -16.52
N THR A 90 -15.36 -1.00 -17.63
CA THR A 90 -14.98 -0.23 -18.82
C THR A 90 -16.24 -0.05 -19.68
N ALA A 91 -16.22 0.92 -20.61
CA ALA A 91 -17.39 1.31 -21.39
C ALA A 91 -18.15 0.15 -22.09
N ILE A 92 -17.49 -1.02 -22.28
CA ILE A 92 -18.06 -2.17 -23.00
C ILE A 92 -17.93 -3.50 -22.20
N ARG A 93 -17.11 -3.59 -21.14
CA ARG A 93 -16.83 -4.86 -20.41
C ARG A 93 -16.67 -4.71 -18.90
N ARG A 94 -16.91 -5.80 -18.14
CA ARG A 94 -16.49 -5.91 -16.73
C ARG A 94 -14.97 -5.71 -16.64
N ALA A 95 -14.51 -5.01 -15.60
CA ALA A 95 -13.09 -4.76 -15.34
C ALA A 95 -12.83 -4.85 -13.83
N LEU A 96 -11.59 -5.08 -13.41
CA LEU A 96 -11.22 -5.23 -12.00
C LEU A 96 -10.18 -4.20 -11.58
N GLY A 97 -10.54 -3.15 -10.85
CA GLY A 97 -9.57 -2.15 -10.39
C GLY A 97 -8.62 -2.64 -9.30
N LEU A 98 -7.43 -2.07 -9.23
CA LEU A 98 -6.56 -2.18 -8.06
C LEU A 98 -6.93 -1.09 -7.04
N GLY A 99 -7.15 -1.48 -5.80
CA GLY A 99 -7.54 -0.60 -4.70
C GLY A 99 -6.36 -0.27 -3.79
N THR A 100 -6.57 -0.43 -2.49
CA THR A 100 -5.54 -0.29 -1.46
C THR A 100 -4.47 -1.36 -1.60
N LEU A 101 -3.23 -0.95 -1.34
CA LEU A 101 -2.09 -1.83 -1.12
C LEU A 101 -1.70 -1.71 0.35
N LEU A 102 -1.60 -2.81 1.06
CA LEU A 102 -1.12 -2.85 2.44
C LEU A 102 0.10 -3.76 2.52
N TYR A 103 1.25 -3.17 2.83
CA TYR A 103 2.49 -3.89 3.06
C TYR A 103 2.71 -4.11 4.55
N ALA A 104 3.30 -5.26 4.89
CA ALA A 104 3.93 -5.53 6.16
C ALA A 104 5.38 -5.94 5.91
N VAL A 105 6.33 -5.20 6.47
CA VAL A 105 7.77 -5.47 6.32
C VAL A 105 8.38 -5.68 7.70
N PRO A 106 8.83 -6.89 8.06
CA PRO A 106 9.60 -7.13 9.27
C PRO A 106 10.82 -6.22 9.33
N LEU A 107 11.06 -5.64 10.50
CA LEU A 107 12.24 -4.83 10.79
C LEU A 107 13.15 -5.58 11.78
N SER A 108 14.45 -5.40 11.61
CA SER A 108 15.51 -5.87 12.50
C SER A 108 15.92 -4.71 13.41
N LEU A 109 15.11 -4.41 14.42
CA LEU A 109 15.37 -3.35 15.41
C LEU A 109 15.57 -3.95 16.81
N PRO A 110 16.53 -3.42 17.60
CA PRO A 110 16.83 -3.94 18.94
C PRO A 110 15.74 -3.59 19.98
N ALA A 111 15.11 -2.43 19.85
CA ALA A 111 14.05 -1.97 20.76
C ALA A 111 12.86 -1.45 19.92
N PRO A 112 11.80 -2.25 19.74
CA PRO A 112 10.66 -1.83 18.95
C PRO A 112 9.77 -0.88 19.76
N ALA A 113 9.61 0.36 19.28
CA ALA A 113 8.65 1.30 19.83
C ALA A 113 7.59 1.65 18.79
N ARG A 114 6.37 1.92 19.26
CA ARG A 114 5.28 2.31 18.38
C ARG A 114 5.51 3.75 17.89
N VAL A 115 5.59 3.92 16.58
CA VAL A 115 5.69 5.23 15.93
C VAL A 115 4.89 5.20 14.63
N ALA A 116 4.20 6.30 14.33
CA ALA A 116 3.37 6.42 13.14
C ALA A 116 3.59 7.77 12.46
N LEU A 117 3.39 7.83 11.16
CA LEU A 117 3.39 9.08 10.42
C LEU A 117 2.14 9.89 10.76
N GLY A 118 2.31 11.16 11.09
CA GLY A 118 1.21 12.05 11.49
C GLY A 118 0.09 12.18 10.44
N ARG A 119 -1.07 12.68 10.87
CA ARG A 119 -2.23 12.86 9.99
C ARG A 119 -1.91 13.82 8.85
N ALA A 120 -2.27 13.45 7.62
CA ALA A 120 -2.12 14.33 6.47
C ALA A 120 -3.04 15.56 6.63
N GLY A 121 -2.50 16.77 6.62
CA GLY A 121 -3.31 17.97 6.89
C GLY A 121 -2.67 19.33 6.59
N GLY A 122 -1.52 19.40 5.91
CA GLY A 122 -0.82 20.66 5.65
C GLY A 122 -0.12 20.71 4.29
N SER A 123 0.54 21.83 3.99
CA SER A 123 1.27 22.07 2.73
C SER A 123 2.64 21.39 2.65
N GLY A 124 3.01 20.57 3.63
CA GLY A 124 4.33 19.94 3.71
C GLY A 124 4.31 18.52 4.29
N PRO A 125 5.48 17.86 4.30
CA PRO A 125 5.63 16.53 4.90
C PRO A 125 5.25 16.56 6.38
N THR A 126 4.47 15.58 6.81
CA THR A 126 4.11 15.42 8.22
C THR A 126 5.18 14.58 8.93
N PRO A 127 5.55 14.93 10.17
CA PRO A 127 6.53 14.17 10.94
C PRO A 127 5.97 12.83 11.43
N PHE A 128 6.86 11.98 11.93
CA PHE A 128 6.53 10.84 12.77
C PHE A 128 6.15 11.27 14.19
N GLU A 129 5.18 10.57 14.77
CA GLU A 129 4.59 10.76 16.09
C GLU A 129 4.57 9.43 16.86
N GLY A 130 4.55 9.46 18.20
CA GLY A 130 4.58 8.26 19.05
C GLY A 130 5.71 8.35 20.08
N ASP A 131 6.52 7.31 20.19
CA ASP A 131 7.70 7.33 21.07
C ASP A 131 8.64 8.52 20.70
N PRO A 132 8.96 9.42 21.64
CA PRO A 132 9.67 10.66 21.34
C PRO A 132 11.12 10.43 20.89
N VAL A 133 11.79 9.38 21.39
CA VAL A 133 13.18 9.08 21.03
C VAL A 133 13.25 8.52 19.62
N VAL A 134 12.38 7.57 19.30
CA VAL A 134 12.30 6.96 17.97
C VAL A 134 11.79 7.98 16.94
N ALA A 135 10.70 8.70 17.24
CA ALA A 135 10.16 9.74 16.36
C ALA A 135 11.19 10.84 16.11
N GLY A 136 11.89 11.32 17.15
CA GLY A 136 12.94 12.35 17.01
C GLY A 136 14.05 11.94 16.04
N ARG A 137 14.48 10.67 16.08
CA ARG A 137 15.50 10.15 15.15
C ARG A 137 15.00 10.01 13.72
N LEU A 138 13.80 9.49 13.52
CA LEU A 138 13.19 9.40 12.19
C LEU A 138 12.97 10.79 11.58
N ASN A 139 12.54 11.76 12.40
CA ASN A 139 12.30 13.13 11.99
C ASN A 139 13.59 13.93 11.72
N ALA A 140 14.75 13.46 12.20
CA ALA A 140 16.04 14.08 11.89
C ALA A 140 16.50 13.82 10.44
N ASP A 141 15.97 12.77 9.79
CA ASP A 141 16.22 12.50 8.37
C ASP A 141 15.06 13.04 7.52
N ALA A 142 15.25 14.25 6.97
CA ALA A 142 14.24 14.91 6.13
C ALA A 142 13.86 14.08 4.89
N GLN A 143 14.82 13.38 4.29
CA GLN A 143 14.56 12.55 3.12
C GLN A 143 13.72 11.32 3.48
N LEU A 144 13.93 10.72 4.66
CA LEU A 144 13.10 9.64 5.18
C LEU A 144 11.66 10.13 5.40
N VAL A 145 11.46 11.30 6.00
CA VAL A 145 10.14 11.90 6.20
C VAL A 145 9.44 12.15 4.86
N GLU A 146 10.12 12.74 3.88
CA GLU A 146 9.57 12.97 2.54
C GLU A 146 9.17 11.66 1.84
N ASN A 147 10.03 10.65 1.88
CA ASN A 147 9.75 9.34 1.28
C ASN A 147 8.55 8.65 1.93
N ALA A 148 8.46 8.70 3.26
CA ALA A 148 7.33 8.17 4.01
C ALA A 148 6.02 8.89 3.62
N ASN A 149 6.05 10.21 3.49
CA ASN A 149 4.92 11.01 3.03
C ASN A 149 4.49 10.66 1.60
N ALA A 150 5.44 10.50 0.68
CA ALA A 150 5.18 10.14 -0.70
C ALA A 150 4.57 8.73 -0.86
N LEU A 151 4.94 7.79 0.01
CA LEU A 151 4.40 6.43 0.02
C LEU A 151 3.00 6.38 0.65
N ALA A 152 2.79 7.07 1.77
CA ALA A 152 1.53 7.08 2.51
C ALA A 152 0.47 8.04 1.93
N ALA A 153 0.47 8.24 0.60
CA ALA A 153 -0.52 9.11 -0.02
C ALA A 153 -1.93 8.55 0.19
N THR A 154 -2.82 9.40 0.67
CA THR A 154 -4.19 9.04 1.04
C THR A 154 -5.17 9.15 -0.11
N THR A 155 -4.79 9.77 -1.23
CA THR A 155 -5.69 10.00 -2.37
C THR A 155 -5.07 9.48 -3.66
N ALA A 156 -5.86 8.77 -4.48
CA ALA A 156 -5.52 8.42 -5.86
C ALA A 156 -6.69 8.74 -6.80
N GLY A 157 -6.41 8.86 -8.10
CA GLY A 157 -7.42 9.13 -9.12
C GLY A 157 -7.13 10.38 -9.93
N GLN A 158 -7.85 10.54 -11.03
CA GLN A 158 -7.72 11.70 -11.92
C GLN A 158 -8.87 12.67 -11.67
N ARG A 159 -8.52 13.94 -11.44
CA ARG A 159 -9.47 15.03 -11.59
C ARG A 159 -9.69 15.28 -13.07
N LYS A 160 -10.70 14.64 -13.66
CA LYS A 160 -11.12 14.96 -15.03
C LYS A 160 -12.21 16.01 -14.98
N GLN A 161 -11.89 17.23 -15.40
CA GLN A 161 -12.91 18.15 -15.91
C GLN A 161 -13.44 17.56 -17.22
N ILE A 162 -14.47 16.72 -17.13
CA ILE A 162 -15.22 16.33 -18.31
C ILE A 162 -16.29 17.39 -18.49
N ILE A 163 -16.13 18.24 -19.50
CA ILE A 163 -17.17 19.16 -19.98
C ILE A 163 -18.22 18.32 -20.72
N SER A 164 -18.90 17.41 -20.02
CA SER A 164 -20.05 16.66 -20.55
C SER A 164 -21.37 17.39 -20.27
N ALA A 165 -21.33 18.43 -19.43
CA ALA A 165 -22.34 19.47 -19.28
C ALA A 165 -21.61 20.77 -18.86
N PRO A 166 -22.03 21.97 -19.30
CA PRO A 166 -21.46 23.21 -18.79
C PRO A 166 -21.56 23.23 -17.26
N GLY A 167 -20.42 23.29 -16.58
CA GLY A 167 -20.34 23.49 -15.13
C GLY A 167 -20.29 22.25 -14.23
N VAL A 168 -20.36 21.02 -14.74
CA VAL A 168 -20.27 19.81 -13.88
C VAL A 168 -18.87 19.21 -13.93
N THR A 169 -18.09 19.39 -12.87
CA THR A 169 -16.81 18.70 -12.68
C THR A 169 -17.05 17.39 -11.93
N TYR A 170 -16.58 16.26 -12.50
CA TYR A 170 -16.59 14.97 -11.81
C TYR A 170 -15.20 14.64 -11.28
N ASP A 171 -15.02 14.74 -9.96
CA ASP A 171 -13.83 14.26 -9.29
C ASP A 171 -13.91 12.72 -9.17
N ARG A 172 -13.02 12.00 -9.84
CA ARG A 172 -12.87 10.54 -9.69
C ARG A 172 -11.66 10.26 -8.79
N THR A 173 -11.78 10.66 -7.53
CA THR A 173 -10.75 10.44 -6.51
C THR A 173 -11.18 9.35 -5.54
N TRP A 174 -10.21 8.59 -5.05
CA TRP A 174 -10.33 7.57 -4.02
C TRP A 174 -9.52 8.02 -2.83
N ALA A 175 -10.12 8.01 -1.65
CA ALA A 175 -9.45 8.32 -0.40
C ALA A 175 -9.30 7.05 0.44
N VAL A 176 -8.17 6.91 1.10
CA VAL A 176 -7.89 5.85 2.07
C VAL A 176 -7.32 6.49 3.32
N GLU A 177 -7.61 5.90 4.48
CA GLU A 177 -6.98 6.35 5.70
C GLU A 177 -5.47 6.13 5.62
N ARG A 178 -4.72 7.14 6.03
CA ARG A 178 -3.27 7.08 6.08
C ARG A 178 -2.83 6.00 7.08
N LEU A 179 -1.95 5.11 6.65
CA LEU A 179 -1.26 4.20 7.56
C LEU A 179 0.19 4.07 7.11
N LEU A 180 1.09 4.56 7.95
CA LEU A 180 2.51 4.25 7.89
C LEU A 180 3.00 4.23 9.33
N ALA A 181 3.24 3.04 9.87
CA ALA A 181 3.54 2.85 11.27
C ALA A 181 4.53 1.71 11.49
N ILE A 182 5.36 1.84 12.52
CA ILE A 182 6.10 0.72 13.10
C ILE A 182 5.28 0.21 14.27
N GLU A 183 4.86 -1.04 14.19
CA GLU A 183 4.12 -1.71 15.25
C GLU A 183 5.02 -2.75 15.93
N PRO A 184 5.16 -2.72 17.27
CA PRO A 184 5.82 -3.78 18.02
C PRO A 184 4.90 -5.01 18.09
N LEU A 185 5.10 -6.00 17.21
CA LEU A 185 4.34 -7.26 17.25
C LEU A 185 5.10 -8.32 18.06
N PRO A 186 4.42 -9.38 18.54
CA PRO A 186 5.09 -10.50 19.24
C PRO A 186 6.20 -11.16 18.43
N GLN A 187 6.09 -11.14 17.10
CA GLN A 187 7.06 -11.70 16.16
C GLN A 187 8.24 -10.75 15.86
N GLY A 188 8.18 -9.51 16.35
CA GLY A 188 9.15 -8.45 16.09
C GLY A 188 8.48 -7.16 15.57
N PRO A 189 9.25 -6.06 15.43
CA PRO A 189 8.74 -4.83 14.86
C PRO A 189 8.40 -5.01 13.39
N VAL A 190 7.25 -4.48 12.98
CA VAL A 190 6.79 -4.51 11.58
C VAL A 190 6.48 -3.10 11.11
N LEU A 191 7.02 -2.73 9.95
CA LEU A 191 6.59 -1.54 9.22
C LEU A 191 5.33 -1.89 8.43
N LEU A 192 4.21 -1.28 8.82
CA LEU A 192 2.95 -1.33 8.09
C LEU A 192 2.85 -0.10 7.19
N VAL A 193 2.61 -0.31 5.89
CA VAL A 193 2.44 0.78 4.92
C VAL A 193 1.19 0.55 4.09
N ARG A 194 0.19 1.42 4.25
CA ARG A 194 -0.94 1.51 3.32
C ARG A 194 -0.61 2.53 2.25
N THR A 195 -0.62 2.08 1.01
CA THR A 195 -0.39 2.91 -0.16
C THR A 195 -1.44 2.61 -1.23
N LEU A 196 -1.32 3.32 -2.34
CA LEU A 196 -2.16 3.19 -3.52
C LEU A 196 -1.24 2.89 -4.70
N HIS A 197 -1.73 2.14 -5.68
CA HIS A 197 -1.01 1.98 -6.94
C HIS A 197 -0.87 3.33 -7.68
N ARG A 198 0.10 3.44 -8.59
CA ARG A 198 0.27 4.62 -9.45
C ARG A 198 0.23 4.21 -10.90
N ALA A 199 -0.54 4.95 -11.71
CA ALA A 199 -0.51 4.78 -13.15
C ALA A 199 0.83 5.25 -13.71
N THR A 200 1.37 4.51 -14.68
CA THR A 200 2.59 4.86 -15.42
C THR A 200 2.29 4.77 -16.92
N THR A 201 3.20 5.28 -17.77
CA THR A 201 3.08 5.14 -19.23
C THR A 201 3.09 3.68 -19.70
N ARG A 202 3.65 2.77 -18.89
CA ARG A 202 3.75 1.33 -19.17
C ARG A 202 2.74 0.48 -18.40
N GLY A 203 1.81 1.09 -17.66
CA GLY A 203 0.80 0.38 -16.88
C GLY A 203 0.62 0.99 -15.49
N TRP A 204 1.11 0.30 -14.47
CA TRP A 204 1.04 0.75 -13.08
C TRP A 204 2.25 0.23 -12.29
N THR A 205 2.44 0.80 -11.11
CA THR A 205 3.46 0.38 -10.14
C THR A 205 2.87 0.20 -8.75
N LEU A 206 3.38 -0.82 -8.03
CA LEU A 206 3.09 -1.14 -6.63
C LEU A 206 4.06 -0.43 -5.67
N ARG A 207 5.14 0.13 -6.22
CA ARG A 207 6.23 0.80 -5.50
C ARG A 207 6.88 -0.11 -4.45
N ALA A 208 6.94 -1.42 -4.69
CA ALA A 208 7.49 -2.37 -3.73
C ALA A 208 8.94 -2.03 -3.37
N ALA A 209 9.78 -1.71 -4.36
CA ALA A 209 11.16 -1.27 -4.13
C ALA A 209 11.24 -0.06 -3.18
N ALA A 210 10.41 0.96 -3.39
CA ALA A 210 10.41 2.15 -2.52
C ALA A 210 9.95 1.83 -1.08
N VAL A 211 9.04 0.87 -0.91
CA VAL A 211 8.62 0.40 0.43
C VAL A 211 9.78 -0.32 1.14
N LEU A 212 10.49 -1.21 0.43
CA LEU A 212 11.64 -1.93 1.00
C LEU A 212 12.84 -1.00 1.28
N ASP A 213 13.05 0.00 0.42
CA ASP A 213 14.05 1.05 0.65
C ASP A 213 13.71 1.89 1.88
N LEU A 214 12.44 2.26 2.06
CA LEU A 214 11.99 2.96 3.26
C LEU A 214 12.25 2.12 4.52
N ALA A 215 11.94 0.82 4.50
CA ALA A 215 12.22 -0.07 5.63
C ALA A 215 13.71 -0.10 5.98
N THR A 216 14.58 -0.17 4.97
CA THR A 216 16.04 -0.14 5.16
C THR A 216 16.53 1.18 5.75
N ARG A 217 15.96 2.31 5.32
CA ARG A 217 16.28 3.64 5.89
C ARG A 217 15.80 3.78 7.33
N VAL A 218 14.59 3.30 7.63
CA VAL A 218 14.05 3.26 9.00
C VAL A 218 14.98 2.45 9.91
N GLU A 219 15.43 1.27 9.50
CA GLU A 219 16.40 0.50 10.27
C GLU A 219 17.71 1.25 10.47
N THR A 220 18.23 1.86 9.41
CA THR A 220 19.49 2.62 9.48
C THR A 220 19.40 3.77 10.49
N ALA A 221 18.29 4.51 10.48
CA ALA A 221 18.04 5.60 11.42
C ALA A 221 17.91 5.13 12.89
N LEU A 222 17.44 3.89 13.11
CA LEU A 222 17.11 3.38 14.44
C LEU A 222 18.13 2.37 15.01
N ARG A 223 19.06 1.85 14.21
CA ARG A 223 20.12 0.91 14.66
C ARG A 223 21.02 1.45 15.78
N THR A 224 21.10 2.76 15.95
CA THR A 224 21.93 3.41 16.96
C THR A 224 21.23 3.57 18.32
N VAL A 225 20.02 3.02 18.50
CA VAL A 225 19.35 2.98 19.81
C VAL A 225 19.89 1.77 20.57
N ARG A 226 20.93 1.97 21.37
CA ARG A 226 21.23 1.02 22.46
C ARG A 226 20.16 1.20 23.52
N ALA A 227 19.55 0.08 23.92
CA ALA A 227 18.65 0.02 25.07
C ALA A 227 19.36 0.46 26.35
#